data_AF-A0A0G0G7A0-F1
#
_entry.id   AF-A0A0G0G7A0-F1
#
_cell.length_a   1.000
_cell.length_b   1.000
_cell.length_c   1.000
_cell.angle_alpha   90.00
_cell.angle_beta   90.00
_cell.angle_gamma   90.00
#
_symmetry.space_group_name_H-M   'P 1'
#
loop_
_entity.id
_entity.type
_entity.pdbx_description
1 polymer ?
#
loop_
_entity_poly.entity_id
_entity_poly.type
_entity_poly.pdbx_seq_one_letter_code
_entity_poly.pdbx_strand_id
1 'polypeptide(L)' 'MLGFIFGVHNGKTHVDVLVTEDMVGHRLGEFSPTRKFTKHGGKMQKELEQKKQEAEIAAAKGAKEASAAAADSKKTK' A
#
# COMPACT_ATOMS: atom_id res chain seq x y z
N MET A 1 2.99 21.58 -9.05
CA MET A 1 2.83 20.14 -9.34
C MET A 1 2.64 19.30 -8.08
N LEU A 2 3.11 19.77 -6.92
CA LEU A 2 2.84 19.15 -5.62
C LEU A 2 1.33 19.03 -5.34
N GLY A 3 0.92 17.94 -4.69
CA GLY A 3 -0.47 17.70 -4.29
C GLY A 3 -1.40 17.17 -5.38
N PHE A 4 -0.92 17.00 -6.61
CA PHE A 4 -1.67 16.38 -7.70
C PHE A 4 -1.30 14.91 -7.88
N ILE A 5 -2.27 14.15 -8.40
CA ILE A 5 -2.07 12.76 -8.81
C ILE A 5 -1.85 12.73 -10.31
N PHE A 6 -0.77 12.10 -10.74
CA PHE A 6 -0.45 11.91 -12.15
C PHE A 6 -0.51 10.42 -12.51
N GLY A 7 -1.19 10.10 -13.62
CA GLY A 7 -1.14 8.77 -14.21
C GLY A 7 0.13 8.58 -15.03
N VAL A 8 1.18 8.00 -14.45
CA VAL A 8 2.47 7.76 -15.12
C VAL A 8 2.48 6.39 -15.81
N HIS A 9 2.65 6.37 -17.13
CA HIS A 9 2.64 5.13 -17.92
C HIS A 9 3.88 4.26 -17.68
N ASN A 10 3.72 2.99 -17.28
CA ASN A 10 4.82 2.05 -17.05
C ASN A 10 5.09 1.07 -18.21
N GLY A 11 4.51 1.32 -19.38
CA GLY A 11 4.61 0.44 -20.55
C GLY A 11 3.43 -0.53 -20.72
N LYS A 12 2.55 -0.63 -19.71
CA LYS A 12 1.30 -1.41 -19.79
C LYS A 12 0.08 -0.64 -19.29
N THR A 13 0.24 0.11 -18.20
CA THR A 13 -0.83 0.85 -17.54
C THR A 13 -0.32 2.19 -17.03
N HIS A 14 -1.23 3.12 -16.75
CA HIS A 14 -0.92 4.32 -15.97
C HIS A 14 -0.97 4.00 -14.47
N VAL A 15 0.11 4.32 -13.77
CA VAL A 15 0.20 4.21 -12.31
C VAL A 15 -0.06 5.58 -11.72
N ASP A 16 -1.01 5.68 -10.81
CA ASP A 16 -1.35 6.92 -10.13
C ASP A 16 -0.29 7.25 -9.08
N VAL A 17 0.43 8.35 -9.30
CA VAL A 17 1.48 8.84 -8.43
C VAL A 17 1.07 10.19 -7.85
N LEU A 18 0.86 10.24 -6.54
CA LEU A 18 0.69 11.50 -5.81
C LEU A 18 2.05 12.13 -5.57
N VAL A 19 2.23 13.39 -5.99
CA VAL A 19 3.54 14.06 -5.89
C VAL A 19 3.70 14.77 -4.54
N THR A 20 4.71 14.37 -3.78
CA THR A 20 5.16 15.00 -2.53
C THR A 20 6.41 15.86 -2.75
N GLU A 21 6.78 16.67 -1.75
CA GLU A 21 7.92 17.59 -1.81
C GLU A 21 9.26 16.88 -2.04
N ASP A 22 9.44 15.71 -1.42
CA ASP A 22 10.67 14.90 -1.54
C ASP A 22 10.90 14.35 -2.96
N MET A 23 9.89 14.40 -3.83
CA MET A 23 9.98 13.94 -5.22
C MET A 23 10.43 15.04 -6.18
N VAL A 24 10.56 16.29 -5.71
CA VAL A 24 10.98 17.43 -6.54
C VAL A 24 12.44 17.27 -6.94
N GLY A 25 12.72 17.34 -8.25
CA GLY A 25 14.05 17.09 -8.82
C GLY A 25 14.22 15.68 -9.39
N HIS A 26 13.32 14.75 -9.06
CA HIS A 26 13.28 13.40 -9.62
C HIS A 26 12.41 13.33 -10.88
N ARG A 27 12.57 12.25 -11.65
CA ARG A 27 11.73 12.00 -12.85
C ARG A 27 10.53 11.14 -12.51
N LEU A 28 9.39 11.45 -13.13
CA LEU A 28 8.14 10.68 -12.93
C LEU A 28 8.29 9.17 -13.18
N GLY A 29 9.16 8.78 -14.13
CA GLY A 29 9.41 7.37 -14.45
C GLY A 29 10.06 6.58 -13.31
N GLU A 30 10.76 7.23 -12.37
CA GLU A 30 11.35 6.57 -11.19
C GLU A 30 10.28 6.01 -10.24
N PHE A 31 9.09 6.61 -10.28
CA PHE A 31 7.96 6.23 -9.43
C PHE A 31 6.97 5.28 -10.13
N SER A 32 7.27 4.86 -11.37
CA SER A 32 6.41 3.99 -12.18
C SER A 32 7.18 2.75 -12.67
N PRO A 33 7.22 1.67 -11.86
CA PRO A 33 8.04 0.50 -12.18
C PRO A 33 7.52 -0.25 -13.41
N THR A 34 8.44 -0.56 -14.33
CA THR A 34 8.12 -1.17 -15.64
C THR A 34 8.17 -2.69 -15.64
N ARG A 35 8.91 -3.31 -14.71
CA ARG A 35 9.03 -4.78 -14.59
C ARG A 35 8.59 -5.24 -13.21
N LYS A 36 7.67 -6.20 -13.16
CA LYS A 36 7.29 -6.87 -11.91
C LYS A 36 8.33 -7.93 -11.57
N PHE A 37 9.11 -7.68 -10.52
CA PHE A 37 10.01 -8.71 -9.99
C PHE A 37 9.18 -9.86 -9.40
N THR A 38 9.37 -11.06 -9.93
CA THR A 38 8.77 -12.28 -9.38
C THR A 38 9.90 -13.07 -8.75
N LYS A 39 9.91 -13.21 -7.42
CA LYS A 39 10.94 -13.95 -6.69
C LYS A 39 11.04 -15.38 -7.22
N HIS A 40 12.27 -15.86 -7.43
CA HIS A 40 12.54 -17.27 -7.72
C HIS A 40 12.51 -18.08 -6.41
N GLY A 41 11.30 -18.30 -5.88
CA GLY A 41 11.08 -18.93 -4.56
C GLY A 41 10.03 -20.04 -4.54
N GLY A 42 9.48 -20.39 -5.70
CA GLY A 42 8.42 -21.40 -5.83
C GLY A 42 7.20 -21.14 -4.93
N LYS A 43 6.41 -22.19 -4.72
CA LYS A 43 5.19 -22.14 -3.88
C LYS A 43 5.51 -21.95 -2.38
N MET A 44 6.65 -22.47 -1.92
CA MET A 44 7.02 -22.50 -0.51
C MET A 44 7.29 -21.11 0.10
N GLN A 45 7.99 -20.22 -0.63
CA GLN A 45 8.19 -18.85 -0.12
C GLN A 45 6.89 -18.04 -0.10
N LYS A 46 6.00 -18.27 -1.07
CA LYS A 46 4.69 -17.61 -1.13
C LYS A 46 3.83 -17.98 0.08
N GLU A 47 3.82 -19.26 0.47
CA GLU A 47 3.10 -19.74 1.66
C GLU A 47 3.67 -19.17 2.97
N LEU A 48 5.00 -19.07 3.08
CA LEU A 48 5.65 -18.49 4.26
C LEU A 48 5.41 -16.98 4.39
N GLU A 49 5.39 -16.25 3.28
CA GLU A 49 5.08 -14.81 3.26
C GLU A 49 3.59 -14.55 3.54
N GLN A 50 2.69 -15.40 3.02
CA GLN A 50 1.25 -15.31 3.30
C GLN A 50 0.94 -15.57 4.76
N LYS A 51 1.52 -16.61 5.38
CA LYS A 51 1.35 -16.88 6.81
C LYS A 51 1.85 -15.72 7.69
N LYS A 52 2.93 -15.05 7.28
CA LYS A 52 3.46 -13.86 7.99
C LYS A 52 2.54 -12.65 7.82
N GLN A 53 2.03 -12.42 6.61
CA GLN A 53 1.09 -11.34 6.34
C GLN A 53 -0.24 -11.54 7.07
N GLU A 54 -0.75 -12.78 7.15
CA GLU A 54 -1.97 -13.08 7.90
C GLU A 54 -1.82 -12.83 9.41
N ALA A 55 -0.67 -13.19 9.99
CA ALA A 55 -0.36 -12.91 11.39
C ALA A 55 -0.25 -11.41 11.67
N GLU A 56 0.35 -10.64 10.76
CA GLU A 56 0.48 -9.19 10.88
C GLU A 56 -0.87 -8.46 10.67
N ILE A 57 -1.69 -8.94 9.74
CA ILE A 57 -3.05 -8.43 9.51
C ILE A 57 -3.96 -8.74 10.71
N ALA A 58 -3.81 -9.89 11.37
CA ALA A 58 -4.55 -10.21 12.59
C ALA A 58 -4.17 -9.26 13.74
N ALA A 59 -2.87 -8.96 13.90
CA ALA A 59 -2.39 -7.99 14.88
C ALA A 59 -2.90 -6.56 14.58
N ALA A 60 -2.92 -6.15 13.31
CA ALA A 60 -3.39 -4.84 12.89
C ALA A 60 -4.93 -4.68 12.97
N LYS A 61 -5.71 -5.75 12.71
CA LYS A 61 -7.17 -5.74 12.84
C LYS A 61 -7.63 -5.61 14.29
N GLY A 62 -6.90 -6.19 15.24
CA GLY A 62 -7.15 -6.01 16.68
C GLY A 62 -7.08 -4.54 17.12
N ALA A 63 -6.26 -3.71 16.47
CA ALA A 63 -6.18 -2.28 16.75
C ALA A 63 -7.32 -1.45 16.11
N LYS A 64 -7.93 -1.91 15.01
CA LYS A 64 -9.08 -1.23 14.37
C LYS A 64 -10.43 -1.58 15.00
N GLU A 65 -10.59 -2.78 15.58
CA GLU A 65 -11.83 -3.12 16.31
C GLU A 65 -11.97 -2.35 17.64
N ALA A 66 -10.86 -1.97 18.27
CA ALA A 66 -10.87 -1.13 19.47
C ALA A 66 -11.35 0.32 19.22
N SER A 67 -11.16 0.86 18.01
CA SER A 67 -11.58 2.24 17.69
C SER A 67 -13.03 2.34 17.18
N ALA A 68 -13.61 1.26 16.66
CA ALA A 68 -15.01 1.21 16.27
C ALA A 68 -15.96 1.08 17.48
N ALA A 69 -15.55 0.35 18.53
CA ALA A 69 -16.34 0.21 19.76
C ALA A 69 -16.48 1.54 20.55
N ALA A 70 -15.56 2.49 20.37
CA ALA A 70 -15.63 3.80 21.03
C ALA A 70 -16.71 4.73 20.44
N ALA A 71 -17.12 4.54 19.17
CA ALA A 71 -18.08 5.42 18.50
C ALA A 71 -19.54 5.12 18.84
N ASP A 72 -19.89 3.87 19.15
CA ASP A 72 -21.26 3.46 19.48
C ASP A 72 -21.68 3.88 20.91
N SER A 73 -20.72 4.00 21.83
CA SER A 73 -20.97 4.41 23.22
C SER A 73 -21.33 5.89 23.42
N LYS A 74 -21.18 6.74 22.41
CA LYS A 74 -21.49 8.18 22.50
C LYS A 74 -22.95 8.53 22.15
N LYS A 75 -23.81 7.55 21.83
CA LYS A 75 -25.23 7.77 21.46
C LYS A 75 -26.24 7.64 22.61
N THR A 76 -25.80 7.36 23.84
CA THR A 76 -26.65 7.46 25.05
C THR A 76 -26.00 8.35 26.11
N LYS A 77 -25.94 9.65 25.82
CA LYS A 77 -26.10 10.70 26.83
C LYS A 77 -26.67 11.94 26.18
#